data_AF-A0A1Q4F002-F1
#
_entry.id   AF-A0A1Q4F002-F1
#
_cell.length_a   1.000
_cell.length_b   1.000
_cell.length_c   1.000
_cell.angle_alpha   90.00
_cell.angle_beta   90.00
_cell.angle_gamma   90.00
#
_symmetry.space_group_name_H-M   'P 1'
#
loop_
_entity.id
_entity.type
_entity.pdbx_description
1 polymer ?
#
loop_
_entity_poly.entity_id
_entity_poly.type
_entity_poly.pdbx_seq_one_letter_code
_entity_poly.pdbx_strand_id
1 'polypeptide(L)'
;MSAKYTGKRIQFIVLSFVICGFSFAQHVPEETKVTYRDIDHALLKVAQLEPKTFDYAANKGRHEGSIVRQPYGFALENMREVFPALVSQTTVADRVGKNLYRKRSMLTVNDAGLIPVLVASIHELHAEIEKLKAEITELKADAVSNVRREK
;
A
#
# COMPACT_ATOMS: atom_id res chain seq x y z
N MET A 1 62.97 -60.36 -14.05
CA MET A 1 62.73 -59.01 -14.62
C MET A 1 61.24 -58.73 -14.51
N SER A 2 60.78 -58.40 -13.31
CA SER A 2 60.39 -57.06 -12.82
C SER A 2 59.02 -56.59 -13.35
N ALA A 3 58.12 -56.38 -12.38
CA ALA A 3 56.70 -56.03 -12.43
C ALA A 3 56.31 -54.79 -13.28
N LYS A 4 55.00 -54.55 -13.45
CA LYS A 4 54.34 -53.28 -13.04
C LYS A 4 52.79 -53.23 -13.30
N TYR A 5 52.08 -53.03 -12.19
CA TYR A 5 50.84 -52.26 -11.93
C TYR A 5 49.50 -52.60 -12.61
N THR A 6 48.77 -53.41 -11.83
CA THR A 6 47.32 -53.41 -11.55
C THR A 6 46.71 -52.04 -11.19
N GLY A 7 45.44 -51.86 -11.59
CA GLY A 7 44.41 -51.19 -10.77
C GLY A 7 44.35 -49.66 -10.83
N LYS A 8 43.73 -49.07 -11.87
CA LYS A 8 43.39 -47.63 -11.85
C LYS A 8 42.24 -47.18 -12.76
N ARG A 9 41.34 -48.08 -13.16
CA ARG A 9 40.23 -47.75 -14.08
C ARG A 9 38.82 -47.86 -13.48
N ILE A 10 38.67 -48.43 -12.27
CA ILE A 10 37.38 -48.57 -11.59
C ILE A 10 37.11 -47.41 -10.61
N GLN A 11 38.13 -46.61 -10.25
CA GLN A 11 37.98 -45.47 -9.35
C GLN A 11 37.26 -44.25 -9.96
N PHE A 12 37.13 -44.15 -11.29
CA PHE A 12 36.51 -42.96 -11.91
C PHE A 12 34.98 -43.01 -12.01
N ILE A 13 34.34 -44.19 -11.93
CA ILE A 13 32.88 -44.29 -12.04
C ILE A 13 32.19 -44.13 -10.67
N VAL A 14 32.85 -44.50 -9.57
CA VAL A 14 32.31 -44.29 -8.21
C VAL A 14 32.37 -42.82 -7.78
N LEU A 15 33.21 -42.00 -8.43
CA LEU A 15 33.31 -40.56 -8.15
C LEU A 15 32.12 -39.75 -8.71
N SER A 16 31.33 -40.30 -9.63
CA SER A 16 30.19 -39.59 -10.25
C SER A 16 28.88 -39.75 -9.45
N PHE A 17 28.81 -40.68 -8.51
CA PHE A 17 27.55 -41.04 -7.84
C PHE A 17 27.32 -40.37 -6.46
N VAL A 18 28.18 -39.42 -6.06
CA VAL A 18 28.15 -38.83 -4.69
C VAL A 18 27.72 -37.35 -4.67
N ILE A 19 27.36 -36.74 -5.80
CA ILE A 19 26.99 -35.30 -5.84
C ILE A 19 25.47 -35.05 -5.99
N CYS A 20 24.61 -36.08 -5.96
CA CYS A 20 23.16 -35.85 -5.85
C CYS A 20 22.75 -35.69 -4.37
N GLY A 21 23.42 -34.78 -3.67
CA GLY A 21 23.08 -34.39 -2.32
C GLY A 21 21.97 -33.34 -2.35
N PHE A 22 20.76 -33.77 -1.99
CA PHE A 22 19.65 -32.94 -1.53
C PHE A 22 19.27 -31.76 -2.44
N SER A 23 18.29 -31.99 -3.31
CA SER A 23 17.33 -30.93 -3.64
C SER A 23 16.57 -30.58 -2.37
N PHE A 24 17.10 -29.66 -1.55
CA PHE A 24 16.27 -28.93 -0.61
C PHE A 24 15.28 -28.15 -1.48
N ALA A 25 14.05 -28.65 -1.59
CA ALA A 25 12.93 -27.81 -1.88
C ALA A 25 13.05 -26.61 -0.94
N GLN A 26 13.28 -25.42 -1.49
CA GLN A 26 13.28 -24.20 -0.71
C GLN A 26 11.86 -24.04 -0.17
N HIS A 27 11.63 -24.54 1.04
CA HIS A 27 10.54 -24.09 1.87
C HIS A 27 10.80 -22.60 2.07
N VAL A 28 9.92 -21.77 1.52
CA VAL A 28 9.88 -20.33 1.80
C VAL A 28 8.85 -20.17 2.92
N PRO A 29 9.23 -20.25 4.21
CA PRO A 29 8.39 -19.70 5.25
C PRO A 29 8.72 -18.21 5.30
N GLU A 30 8.01 -17.40 4.52
CA GLU A 30 8.03 -15.96 4.73
C GLU A 30 6.66 -15.49 5.19
N GLU A 31 6.22 -16.04 6.32
CA GLU A 31 5.29 -15.33 7.18
C GLU A 31 6.09 -14.21 7.86
N THR A 32 6.23 -13.08 7.15
CA THR A 32 6.73 -11.86 7.76
C THR A 32 5.84 -11.57 8.96
N LYS A 33 6.41 -11.46 10.17
CA LYS A 33 5.65 -11.11 11.37
C LYS A 33 5.05 -9.72 11.17
N VAL A 34 3.81 -9.66 10.69
CA VAL A 34 3.09 -8.41 10.50
C VAL A 34 2.56 -7.98 11.86
N THR A 35 2.98 -6.79 12.31
CA THR A 35 2.37 -6.14 13.47
C THR A 35 1.24 -5.27 12.98
N TYR A 36 0.01 -5.61 13.38
CA TYR A 36 -1.16 -4.79 13.12
C TYR A 36 -1.19 -3.63 14.12
N ARG A 37 -1.56 -2.45 13.64
CA ARG A 37 -1.81 -1.26 14.45
C ARG A 37 -3.10 -0.64 13.99
N ASP A 38 -3.86 -0.13 14.95
CA ASP A 38 -5.08 0.60 14.65
C ASP A 38 -4.75 1.94 13.98
N ILE A 39 -5.66 2.41 13.14
CA ILE A 39 -5.55 3.70 12.46
C ILE A 39 -6.33 4.71 13.27
N ASP A 40 -5.65 5.35 14.22
CA ASP A 40 -6.27 6.35 15.08
C ASP A 40 -6.30 7.74 14.43
N HIS A 41 -7.32 8.51 14.80
CA HIS A 41 -7.58 9.88 14.34
C HIS A 41 -7.70 9.96 12.81
N ALA A 42 -8.23 8.90 12.21
CA ALA A 42 -8.39 8.79 10.77
C ALA A 42 -9.32 9.89 10.24
N LEU A 43 -10.42 10.16 10.94
CA LEU A 43 -11.36 11.21 10.58
C LEU A 43 -10.73 12.59 10.59
N LEU A 44 -9.98 12.92 11.65
CA LEU A 44 -9.32 14.22 11.78
C LEU A 44 -8.30 14.46 10.67
N LYS A 45 -7.54 13.42 10.29
CA LYS A 45 -6.57 13.52 9.20
C LYS A 45 -7.25 13.59 7.83
N VAL A 46 -8.28 12.78 7.58
CA VAL A 46 -9.04 12.83 6.32
C VAL A 46 -9.71 14.19 6.13
N ALA A 47 -10.19 14.82 7.21
CA ALA A 47 -10.77 16.16 7.17
C ALA A 47 -9.78 17.26 6.74
N GLN A 48 -8.46 17.04 6.87
CA GLN A 48 -7.42 17.97 6.43
C GLN A 48 -7.03 17.78 4.94
N LEU A 49 -7.54 16.72 4.31
CA LEU A 49 -7.25 16.46 2.90
C LEU A 49 -8.03 17.40 2.00
N GLU A 50 -7.36 17.89 0.97
CA GLU A 50 -7.96 18.70 -0.08
C GLU A 50 -8.13 17.86 -1.36
N PRO A 51 -9.29 17.23 -1.58
CA PRO A 51 -9.57 16.57 -2.86
C PRO A 51 -9.64 17.62 -3.98
N LYS A 52 -8.95 17.37 -5.09
CA LYS A 52 -8.88 18.25 -6.25
C LYS A 52 -9.17 17.47 -7.53
N THR A 53 -9.62 18.19 -8.56
CA THR A 53 -9.67 17.70 -9.93
C THR A 53 -8.42 18.15 -10.67
N PHE A 54 -7.88 17.30 -11.55
CA PHE A 54 -6.71 17.62 -12.34
C PHE A 54 -7.05 17.75 -13.82
N ASP A 55 -6.57 18.82 -14.45
CA ASP A 55 -6.53 18.93 -15.90
C ASP A 55 -5.10 18.61 -16.35
N TYR A 56 -4.94 17.51 -17.07
CA TYR A 56 -3.67 17.23 -17.71
C TYR A 56 -3.50 18.16 -18.91
N ALA A 57 -2.50 19.05 -18.85
CA ALA A 57 -2.08 19.80 -20.03
C ALA A 57 -1.81 18.79 -21.15
N ALA A 58 -2.57 18.90 -22.25
CA ALA A 58 -2.47 18.00 -23.38
C ALA A 58 -1.00 17.93 -23.83
N ASN A 59 -0.37 16.78 -23.63
CA ASN A 59 0.98 16.54 -24.12
C ASN A 59 0.93 16.68 -25.65
N LYS A 60 1.63 17.68 -26.21
CA LYS A 60 1.72 18.03 -27.64
C LYS A 60 2.30 16.92 -28.56
N GLY A 61 2.00 15.65 -28.33
CA GLY A 61 2.55 14.56 -29.13
C GLY A 61 2.09 13.14 -28.79
N ARG A 62 1.06 12.92 -27.97
CA ARG A 62 0.51 11.55 -27.78
C ARG A 62 -1.00 11.56 -27.78
N HIS A 63 -1.55 11.17 -28.94
CA HIS A 63 -2.89 10.66 -29.18
C HIS A 63 -4.02 11.34 -28.38
N GLU A 64 -4.59 12.40 -28.99
CA GLU A 64 -6.01 12.72 -28.85
C GLU A 64 -6.84 11.44 -28.95
N GLY A 65 -7.46 11.00 -27.86
CA GLY A 65 -8.34 9.85 -27.90
C GLY A 65 -8.67 9.21 -26.55
N SER A 66 -7.83 9.40 -25.54
CA SER A 66 -8.28 9.11 -24.17
C SER A 66 -9.18 10.24 -23.72
N ILE A 67 -10.47 9.96 -23.54
CA ILE A 67 -11.37 10.79 -22.75
C ILE A 67 -10.68 10.95 -21.39
N VAL A 68 -10.00 12.08 -21.19
CA VAL A 68 -9.42 12.45 -19.91
C VAL A 68 -10.63 12.78 -19.03
N ARG A 69 -11.25 11.76 -18.43
CA ARG A 69 -12.14 11.97 -17.31
C ARG A 69 -11.31 12.75 -16.30
N GLN A 70 -11.76 13.94 -15.93
CA GLN A 70 -11.15 14.76 -14.89
C GLN A 70 -10.86 13.85 -13.69
N PRO A 71 -9.60 13.46 -13.44
CA PRO A 71 -9.31 12.57 -12.34
C PRO A 71 -9.50 13.38 -11.08
N TYR A 72 -10.36 12.89 -10.20
CA TYR A 72 -10.33 13.28 -8.80
C TYR A 72 -9.07 12.68 -8.18
N GLY A 73 -8.38 13.45 -7.35
CA GLY A 73 -7.25 12.97 -6.55
C GLY A 73 -6.84 14.02 -5.52
N PHE A 74 -5.60 13.94 -5.07
CA PHE A 74 -5.08 14.83 -4.03
C PHE A 74 -3.83 15.56 -4.50
N ALA A 75 -3.67 16.81 -4.06
CA ALA A 75 -2.42 17.53 -4.27
C ALA A 75 -1.29 16.80 -3.55
N LEU A 76 -0.15 16.62 -4.23
CA LEU A 76 0.99 15.89 -3.69
C LEU A 76 1.52 16.54 -2.41
N GLU A 77 1.51 17.87 -2.35
CA GLU A 77 2.00 18.66 -1.22
C GLU A 77 1.14 18.41 0.03
N ASN A 78 -0.18 18.50 -0.11
CA ASN A 78 -1.14 18.26 0.97
C ASN A 78 -1.10 16.78 1.42
N MET A 79 -1.02 15.83 0.48
CA MET A 79 -0.90 14.42 0.83
C MET A 79 0.40 14.12 1.58
N ARG A 80 1.51 14.76 1.21
CA ARG A 80 2.79 14.61 1.91
C ARG A 80 2.76 15.20 3.32
N GLU A 81 1.99 16.27 3.52
CA GLU A 81 1.82 16.90 4.84
C GLU A 81 0.95 16.04 5.76
N VAL A 82 -0.19 15.56 5.28
CA VAL A 82 -1.18 14.82 6.09
C VAL A 82 -0.83 13.33 6.22
N PHE A 83 -0.42 12.69 5.12
CA PHE A 83 -0.07 11.26 5.05
C PHE A 83 1.27 11.03 4.33
N PRO A 84 2.42 11.38 4.94
CA PRO A 84 3.73 11.20 4.32
C PRO A 84 4.01 9.74 3.93
N ALA A 85 3.47 8.77 4.68
CA ALA A 85 3.62 7.34 4.40
C ALA A 85 2.90 6.89 3.11
N LEU A 86 1.93 7.67 2.62
CA LEU A 86 1.23 7.41 1.36
C LEU A 86 1.93 8.06 0.15
N VAL A 87 3.02 8.79 0.35
CA VAL A 87 3.79 9.40 -0.74
C VAL A 87 5.09 8.63 -0.92
N SER A 88 5.24 8.00 -2.09
CA SER A 88 6.41 7.20 -2.43
C SER A 88 7.13 7.75 -3.66
N GLN A 89 8.41 7.44 -3.75
CA GLN A 89 9.23 7.80 -4.89
C GLN A 89 9.20 6.66 -5.91
N THR A 90 8.62 6.92 -7.08
CA THR A 90 8.54 5.95 -8.18
C THR A 90 9.51 6.35 -9.28
N THR A 91 10.31 5.39 -9.74
CA THR A 91 11.21 5.58 -10.89
C THR A 91 10.58 5.02 -12.14
N VAL A 92 10.34 5.89 -13.12
CA VAL A 92 9.82 5.50 -14.44
C VAL A 92 10.96 5.53 -15.44
N ALA A 93 11.07 4.46 -16.24
CA ALA A 93 12.04 4.35 -17.31
C ALA A 93 11.36 4.65 -18.66
N ASP A 94 11.58 5.86 -19.17
CA ASP A 94 11.08 6.27 -20.48
C ASP A 94 12.06 5.85 -21.56
N ARG A 95 11.57 5.19 -22.63
CA ARG A 95 12.39 4.89 -23.80
C ARG A 95 12.60 6.17 -24.62
N VAL A 96 13.87 6.58 -24.78
CA VAL A 96 14.25 7.81 -25.51
C VAL A 96 14.91 7.50 -26.87
N GLY A 97 15.23 6.24 -27.15
CA GLY A 97 15.82 5.82 -28.43
C GLY A 97 15.79 4.31 -28.65
N LYS A 98 16.58 3.82 -29.62
CA LYS A 98 16.81 2.39 -29.82
C LYS A 98 17.68 1.88 -28.68
N ASN A 99 17.11 1.04 -27.81
CA ASN A 99 17.78 0.47 -26.63
C ASN A 99 18.28 1.49 -25.59
N LEU A 100 17.80 2.73 -25.63
CA LEU A 100 18.17 3.77 -24.67
C LEU A 100 16.96 4.15 -23.80
N TYR A 101 17.14 4.02 -22.48
CA TYR A 101 16.14 4.35 -21.47
C TYR A 101 16.65 5.48 -20.58
N ARG A 102 15.80 6.46 -20.33
CA ARG A 102 16.03 7.52 -19.35
C ARG A 102 15.18 7.21 -18.12
N LYS A 103 15.85 7.02 -16.98
CA LYS A 103 15.17 6.92 -15.69
C LYS A 103 14.83 8.33 -15.21
N ARG A 104 13.57 8.56 -14.84
CA ARG A 104 13.13 9.75 -14.12
C ARG A 104 12.48 9.31 -12.83
N SER A 105 12.90 9.92 -11.74
CA SER A 105 12.23 9.75 -10.46
C SER A 105 11.14 10.79 -10.31
N MET A 106 9.96 10.38 -9.87
CA MET A 106 8.85 11.26 -9.54
C MET A 106 8.20 10.80 -8.22
N LEU A 107 7.65 11.75 -7.48
CA LEU A 107 6.85 11.43 -6.30
C LEU A 107 5.44 11.08 -6.74
N THR A 108 4.88 10.03 -6.15
CA THR A 108 3.57 9.49 -6.48
C THR A 108 2.79 9.23 -5.20
N VAL A 109 1.49 9.47 -5.23
CA VAL A 109 0.57 9.14 -4.14
C VAL A 109 0.11 7.70 -4.28
N ASN A 110 0.06 6.97 -3.16
CA ASN A 110 -0.50 5.64 -3.06
C ASN A 110 -1.99 5.72 -2.69
N ASP A 111 -2.85 5.89 -3.70
CA ASP A 111 -4.29 6.01 -3.51
C ASP A 111 -4.92 4.75 -2.90
N ALA A 112 -4.38 3.57 -3.19
CA ALA A 112 -4.87 2.31 -2.61
C ALA A 112 -4.68 2.25 -1.09
N GLY A 113 -3.58 2.83 -0.59
CA GLY A 113 -3.31 2.95 0.84
C GLY A 113 -4.25 3.91 1.57
N LEU A 114 -4.99 4.76 0.86
CA LEU A 114 -6.00 5.65 1.45
C LEU A 114 -7.28 4.90 1.82
N ILE A 115 -7.59 3.78 1.16
CA ILE A 115 -8.84 3.03 1.37
C ILE A 115 -9.00 2.59 2.84
N PRO A 116 -8.01 1.92 3.48
CA PRO A 116 -8.13 1.54 4.89
C PRO A 116 -8.30 2.75 5.83
N VAL A 117 -7.67 3.88 5.50
CA VAL A 117 -7.79 5.12 6.28
C VAL A 117 -9.21 5.67 6.19
N LEU A 118 -9.80 5.67 5.00
CA LEU A 118 -11.19 6.09 4.81
C LEU A 118 -12.16 5.19 5.58
N VAL A 119 -11.94 3.87 5.56
CA VAL A 119 -12.76 2.91 6.32
C VAL A 119 -12.66 3.21 7.83
N ALA A 120 -11.44 3.42 8.34
CA ALA A 120 -11.25 3.81 9.74
C ALA A 120 -11.96 5.14 10.09
N SER A 121 -11.91 6.14 9.20
CA SER A 121 -12.62 7.42 9.41
C SER A 121 -14.13 7.26 9.48
N ILE A 122 -14.70 6.32 8.70
CA ILE A 122 -16.13 6.02 8.71
C ILE A 122 -16.52 5.34 10.03
N HIS A 123 -15.67 4.46 10.57
CA HIS A 123 -15.90 3.85 11.87
C HIS A 123 -15.86 4.90 12.99
N GLU A 124 -14.88 5.81 12.97
CA GLU A 124 -14.81 6.93 13.92
C GLU A 124 -16.06 7.81 13.84
N LEU A 125 -16.49 8.18 12.62
CA LEU A 125 -17.73 8.92 12.40
C LEU A 125 -18.96 8.21 12.96
N HIS A 126 -19.07 6.90 12.76
CA HIS A 126 -20.20 6.13 13.27
C HIS A 126 -20.22 6.13 14.80
N ALA A 127 -19.06 5.98 15.45
CA ALA A 127 -18.95 6.04 16.90
C ALA A 127 -19.38 7.42 17.46
N GLU A 128 -18.99 8.50 16.79
CA GLU A 128 -19.42 9.86 17.16
C GLU A 128 -20.92 10.06 16.99
N ILE A 129 -21.51 9.55 15.90
CA ILE A 129 -22.96 9.59 15.67
C ILE A 129 -23.72 8.86 16.78
N GLU A 130 -23.28 7.66 17.17
CA GLU A 130 -23.95 6.90 18.23
C GLU A 130 -23.83 7.60 19.59
N LYS A 131 -22.67 8.21 19.88
CA LYS A 131 -22.49 9.03 21.07
C LYS A 131 -23.45 10.23 21.08
N LEU A 132 -23.51 11.00 19.99
CA LEU A 132 -24.40 12.16 19.88
C LEU A 132 -25.89 11.76 19.98
N LYS A 133 -26.29 10.62 19.40
CA LYS A 133 -27.64 10.09 19.56
C LYS A 133 -27.97 9.76 21.02
N ALA A 134 -27.04 9.13 21.74
CA ALA A 134 -27.22 8.80 23.15
C ALA A 134 -27.40 10.08 23.99
N GLU A 135 -26.54 11.08 23.79
CA GLU A 135 -26.65 12.38 24.46
C GLU A 135 -28.00 13.06 24.17
N ILE A 136 -28.47 13.04 22.92
CA ILE A 136 -29.79 13.58 22.57
C ILE A 136 -30.93 12.84 23.28
N THR A 137 -30.84 11.51 23.41
CA THR A 137 -31.87 10.73 24.11
C THR A 137 -31.91 11.03 25.61
N GLU A 138 -30.74 11.21 26.23
CA GLU A 138 -30.60 11.58 27.64
C GLU A 138 -31.17 12.99 27.88
N LEU A 139 -30.74 13.97 27.08
CA LEU A 139 -31.24 15.35 27.17
C LEU A 139 -32.75 15.45 26.96
N LYS A 140 -33.32 14.65 26.05
CA LYS A 140 -34.78 14.58 25.84
C LYS A 140 -35.49 13.97 27.05
N ALA A 141 -34.94 12.92 27.66
CA ALA A 141 -35.49 12.32 28.85
C ALA A 141 -35.48 13.31 30.03
N ASP A 142 -34.38 14.03 30.22
CA ASP A 142 -34.24 15.06 31.23
C ASP A 142 -35.25 16.20 31.03
N ALA A 143 -35.38 16.71 29.80
CA ALA A 143 -36.33 17.76 29.47
C ALA A 143 -37.78 17.33 29.77
N VAL A 144 -38.17 16.10 29.41
CA VAL A 144 -39.51 15.56 29.72
C VAL A 144 -39.71 15.41 31.23
N SER A 145 -38.69 14.97 31.96
CA SER A 145 -38.76 14.82 33.42
C SER A 145 -38.94 16.17 34.13
N ASN A 146 -38.29 17.23 33.64
CA ASN A 146 -38.37 18.57 34.20
C ASN A 146 -39.74 19.20 33.96
N VAL A 147 -40.31 19.07 32.75
CA VAL A 147 -41.68 19.53 32.45
C VAL A 147 -42.72 18.84 33.35
N ARG A 148 -42.48 17.58 33.75
CA ARG A 148 -43.38 16.85 34.66
C ARG A 148 -43.28 17.30 36.12
N ARG A 149 -42.18 17.93 36.54
CA ARG A 149 -42.00 18.46 37.91
C ARG A 149 -42.65 19.82 38.12
N GLU A 150 -42.91 20.56 37.04
CA GLU A 150 -43.53 21.90 37.09
C GLU A 150 -45.08 21.88 36.97
N LYS A 151 -45.68 20.69 36.82
CA LYS A 151 -47.14 20.48 36.84
C LYS A 151 -47.58 19.78 38.12
#